data_AF-U6DL33-F1
#
_entry.id   AF-U6DL33-F1
#
_cell.length_a   1.000
_cell.length_b   1.000
_cell.length_c   1.000
_cell.angle_alpha   90.00
_cell.angle_beta   90.00
_cell.angle_gamma   90.00
#
_symmetry.space_group_name_H-M   'P 1'
#
loop_
_entity.id
_entity.type
_entity.pdbx_description
1 polymer ?
#
loop_
_entity_poly.entity_id
_entity_poly.type
_entity_poly.pdbx_seq_one_letter_code
_entity_poly.pdbx_strand_id
1 'polypeptide(L)'
;FREANHNVSAPYGRITLHVFWELNYDFLPNYCYNGSTNRFVRTVLPFSQEFQRDKQPNAQPQYLHGSKALNLAYSSIYGSYRNFVGPPHFQVICRLLGYQGIAVVMEELLKVVKSLLQGTILQYVKTLMEVMPKICRLPRHEYGSPGILEFFHHQLKDIVEYAELKTVCFQNLREVGNAVLFCLLIEQSLSLEEVCDLLHAAPFQNILPRVHVKEGERLDAKMKRLESKYAPLHLVPLIERLGTPQQIAIAREGDLLTKERLCCGLSMFEVILTRIRTFLDDPIWRGPLPSNGVMHVDECVEFHRLWSAMQFVYCIPVGTHEFTVEQCFGDGLHWAGCMIIVLLGQQRRFAVLDFCYHLLKVQKHDGKDEIIKNVPLKKMVERIRKFQILNDEIITILDKYLKSGDGESTPVEHVRCFQPPIHQSLASS
;
A
#
# COMPACT_ATOMS: atom_id res chain seq x y z
N PHE A 1 -19.94 -25.44 11.91
CA PHE A 1 -19.41 -24.16 11.40
C PHE A 1 -19.38 -24.09 9.88
N ARG A 2 -18.61 -24.95 9.18
CA ARG A 2 -18.48 -24.91 7.70
C ARG A 2 -19.84 -24.94 6.98
N GLU A 3 -20.75 -25.80 7.41
CA GLU A 3 -22.10 -25.89 6.85
C GLU A 3 -22.88 -24.56 6.98
N ALA A 4 -22.94 -23.96 8.17
CA ALA A 4 -23.59 -22.65 8.38
C ALA A 4 -22.92 -21.50 7.61
N ASN A 5 -21.60 -21.60 7.38
CA ASN A 5 -20.85 -20.68 6.53
C ASN A 5 -20.97 -21.02 5.03
N HIS A 6 -21.73 -22.05 4.65
CA HIS A 6 -21.89 -22.55 3.28
C HIS A 6 -20.54 -22.89 2.61
N ASN A 7 -19.58 -23.40 3.38
CA ASN A 7 -18.21 -23.69 2.95
C ASN A 7 -17.90 -25.21 2.97
N VAL A 8 -18.89 -26.02 2.55
CA VAL A 8 -18.78 -27.49 2.42
C VAL A 8 -18.84 -27.90 0.95
N SER A 9 -19.88 -27.46 0.23
CA SER A 9 -20.07 -27.70 -1.20
C SER A 9 -19.64 -26.53 -2.09
N ALA A 10 -19.20 -25.42 -1.48
CA ALA A 10 -18.69 -24.25 -2.18
C ALA A 10 -17.26 -23.92 -1.70
N PRO A 11 -16.41 -23.32 -2.56
CA PRO A 11 -15.02 -23.04 -2.24
C PRO A 11 -14.83 -21.84 -1.29
N TYR A 12 -15.80 -20.92 -1.22
CA TYR A 12 -15.73 -19.72 -0.40
C TYR A 12 -16.99 -19.59 0.45
N GLY A 13 -16.80 -19.43 1.76
CA GLY A 13 -17.89 -19.26 2.70
C GLY A 13 -18.49 -17.85 2.68
N ARG A 14 -19.66 -17.72 3.31
CA ARG A 14 -20.40 -16.46 3.48
C ARG A 14 -19.54 -15.35 4.10
N ILE A 15 -18.69 -15.67 5.08
CA ILE A 15 -17.81 -14.70 5.73
C ILE A 15 -16.82 -14.10 4.71
N THR A 16 -16.14 -14.92 3.91
CA THR A 16 -15.18 -14.46 2.88
C THR A 16 -15.87 -13.57 1.86
N LEU A 17 -17.03 -13.99 1.35
CA LEU A 17 -17.80 -13.22 0.37
C LEU A 17 -18.27 -11.88 0.95
N HIS A 18 -18.71 -11.86 2.21
CA HIS A 18 -19.13 -10.63 2.88
C HIS A 18 -17.96 -9.69 3.16
N VAL A 19 -16.78 -10.21 3.51
CA VAL A 19 -15.57 -9.38 3.66
C VAL A 19 -15.23 -8.70 2.33
N PHE A 20 -15.21 -9.44 1.21
CA PHE A 20 -14.97 -8.83 -0.09
C PHE A 20 -16.04 -7.78 -0.46
N TRP A 21 -17.31 -8.08 -0.18
CA TRP A 21 -18.42 -7.14 -0.40
C TRP A 21 -18.22 -5.83 0.36
N GLU A 22 -17.94 -5.91 1.67
CA GLU A 22 -17.69 -4.73 2.51
C GLU A 22 -16.39 -4.00 2.12
N LEU A 23 -15.39 -4.73 1.61
CA LEU A 23 -14.20 -4.10 1.05
C LEU A 23 -14.59 -3.21 -0.15
N ASN A 24 -15.30 -3.78 -1.11
CA ASN A 24 -15.65 -3.11 -2.35
C ASN A 24 -16.62 -1.92 -2.16
N TYR A 25 -17.64 -2.08 -1.29
CA TYR A 25 -18.71 -1.10 -1.17
C TYR A 25 -18.57 -0.11 -0.01
N ASP A 26 -17.69 -0.37 0.97
CA ASP A 26 -17.54 0.51 2.13
C ASP A 26 -16.07 0.84 2.44
N PHE A 27 -15.21 -0.17 2.62
CA PHE A 27 -13.83 0.06 3.04
C PHE A 27 -13.03 0.90 2.05
N LEU A 28 -12.96 0.48 0.79
CA LEU A 28 -12.20 1.18 -0.24
C LEU A 28 -12.67 2.63 -0.43
N PRO A 29 -13.97 2.92 -0.62
CA PRO A 29 -14.42 4.28 -0.87
C PRO A 29 -14.46 5.17 0.37
N ASN A 30 -14.80 4.63 1.55
CA ASN A 30 -15.19 5.45 2.71
C ASN A 30 -14.12 5.55 3.81
N TYR A 31 -12.98 4.87 3.71
CA TYR A 31 -11.96 4.89 4.76
C TYR A 31 -10.71 5.69 4.38
N CYS A 32 -10.09 6.28 5.40
CA CYS A 32 -8.88 7.09 5.35
C CYS A 32 -7.80 6.39 6.19
N TYR A 33 -6.70 5.98 5.55
CA TYR A 33 -5.57 5.41 6.27
C TYR A 33 -4.77 6.50 7.00
N ASN A 34 -4.30 6.19 8.20
CA ASN A 34 -3.35 7.01 8.95
C ASN A 34 -2.14 6.13 9.31
N GLY A 35 -1.03 6.33 8.60
CA GLY A 35 0.20 5.55 8.72
C GLY A 35 0.87 5.68 10.08
N SER A 36 0.73 6.83 10.76
CA SER A 36 1.30 7.03 12.09
C SER A 36 0.61 6.18 13.16
N THR A 37 -0.67 5.87 13.00
CA THR A 37 -1.45 5.05 13.95
C THR A 37 -1.67 3.63 13.47
N ASN A 38 -1.33 3.32 12.22
CA ASN A 38 -1.66 2.08 11.53
C ASN A 38 -3.15 1.73 11.63
N ARG A 39 -4.02 2.73 11.38
CA ARG A 39 -5.48 2.59 11.45
C ARG A 39 -6.16 3.32 10.30
N PHE A 40 -7.30 2.79 9.91
CA PHE A 40 -8.25 3.44 9.03
C PHE A 40 -9.40 4.02 9.83
N VAL A 41 -9.85 5.21 9.46
CA VAL A 41 -11.05 5.88 10.01
C VAL A 41 -11.97 6.29 8.86
N ARG A 42 -13.26 6.52 9.14
CA ARG A 42 -14.19 6.95 8.07
C ARG A 42 -13.87 8.34 7.57
N THR A 43 -14.18 8.56 6.30
CA THR A 43 -14.12 9.86 5.62
C THR A 43 -15.20 10.82 6.16
N VAL A 44 -15.15 12.06 5.68
CA VAL A 44 -16.09 13.12 6.01
C VAL A 44 -17.45 12.89 5.34
N LEU A 45 -18.52 13.41 5.94
CA LEU A 45 -19.91 13.17 5.52
C LEU A 45 -20.17 13.36 4.00
N PRO A 46 -19.67 14.41 3.31
CA PRO A 46 -19.94 14.60 1.88
C PRO A 46 -19.37 13.51 0.97
N PHE A 47 -18.37 12.76 1.45
CA PHE A 47 -17.73 11.68 0.70
C PHE A 47 -18.15 10.28 1.21
N SER A 48 -19.01 10.21 2.23
CA SER A 48 -19.53 8.94 2.75
C SER A 48 -20.59 8.39 1.79
N GLN A 49 -20.24 7.32 1.09
CA GLN A 49 -21.17 6.60 0.24
C GLN A 49 -21.96 5.60 1.09
N GLU A 50 -23.16 6.00 1.47
CA GLU A 50 -24.07 5.16 2.24
C GLU A 50 -24.67 4.06 1.36
N PHE A 51 -24.54 2.82 1.80
CA PHE A 51 -25.20 1.66 1.22
C PHE A 51 -26.20 1.09 2.23
N GLN A 52 -27.47 0.99 1.84
CA GLN A 52 -28.51 0.45 2.71
C GLN A 52 -28.27 -1.06 2.92
N ARG A 53 -28.06 -1.45 4.18
CA ARG A 53 -27.89 -2.84 4.58
C ARG A 53 -29.18 -3.37 5.20
N ASP A 54 -29.61 -4.55 4.78
CA ASP A 54 -30.79 -5.20 5.35
C ASP A 54 -30.53 -5.60 6.80
N LYS A 55 -31.30 -5.01 7.71
CA LYS A 55 -31.16 -5.27 9.14
C LYS A 55 -31.75 -6.62 9.48
N GLN A 56 -30.93 -7.51 10.02
CA GLN A 56 -31.40 -8.82 10.47
C GLN A 56 -32.43 -8.71 11.62
N PRO A 57 -33.47 -9.57 11.63
CA PRO A 57 -34.43 -9.62 12.71
C PRO A 57 -33.78 -10.14 13.99
N ASN A 58 -34.20 -9.62 15.14
CA ASN A 58 -33.65 -10.01 16.44
C ASN A 58 -34.06 -11.44 16.81
N ALA A 59 -33.08 -12.32 17.00
CA ALA A 59 -33.30 -13.67 17.53
C ALA A 59 -33.41 -13.69 19.07
N GLN A 60 -33.88 -14.80 19.63
CA GLN A 60 -33.90 -14.99 21.09
C GLN A 60 -32.47 -14.96 21.68
N PRO A 61 -32.24 -14.42 22.90
CA PRO A 61 -30.90 -14.24 23.46
C PRO A 61 -30.04 -15.52 23.54
N GLN A 62 -30.67 -16.69 23.70
CA GLN A 62 -29.99 -17.98 23.74
C GLN A 62 -29.28 -18.37 22.46
N TYR A 63 -29.67 -17.81 21.30
CA TYR A 63 -28.98 -18.00 20.01
C TYR A 63 -27.84 -17.00 19.78
N LEU A 64 -27.62 -16.07 20.71
CA LEU A 64 -26.59 -15.03 20.66
C LEU A 64 -25.58 -15.26 21.79
N HIS A 65 -25.58 -14.41 22.82
CA HIS A 65 -24.64 -14.49 23.95
C HIS A 65 -25.28 -15.12 25.21
N GLY A 66 -26.42 -15.77 25.08
CA GLY A 66 -27.12 -16.48 26.17
C GLY A 66 -28.24 -15.67 26.80
N SER A 67 -27.97 -14.47 27.31
CA SER A 67 -28.96 -13.62 28.01
C SER A 67 -28.96 -12.17 27.53
N LYS A 68 -30.01 -11.41 27.85
CA LYS A 68 -30.08 -9.96 27.52
C LYS A 68 -28.93 -9.17 28.14
N ALA A 69 -28.56 -9.50 29.38
CA ALA A 69 -27.45 -8.85 30.08
C ALA A 69 -26.11 -9.12 29.37
N LEU A 70 -25.88 -10.37 28.94
CA LEU A 70 -24.67 -10.73 28.20
C LEU A 70 -24.64 -10.09 26.81
N ASN A 71 -25.78 -10.02 26.10
CA ASN A 71 -25.86 -9.31 24.82
C ASN A 71 -25.44 -7.84 24.95
N LEU A 72 -25.89 -7.14 25.99
CA LEU A 72 -25.47 -5.75 26.26
C LEU A 72 -23.98 -5.67 26.60
N ALA A 73 -23.48 -6.57 27.45
CA ALA A 73 -22.07 -6.59 27.83
C ALA A 73 -21.15 -6.78 26.61
N TYR A 74 -21.40 -7.81 25.79
CA TYR A 74 -20.61 -8.07 24.59
C TYR A 74 -20.78 -6.98 23.52
N SER A 75 -21.98 -6.43 23.34
CA SER A 75 -22.19 -5.30 22.43
C SER A 75 -21.38 -4.08 22.84
N SER A 76 -21.25 -3.80 24.14
CA SER A 76 -20.42 -2.70 24.65
C SER A 76 -18.93 -2.98 24.46
N ILE A 77 -18.48 -4.20 24.74
CA ILE A 77 -17.08 -4.62 24.52
C ILE A 77 -16.70 -4.45 23.04
N TYR A 78 -17.53 -4.95 22.11
CA TYR A 78 -17.26 -4.84 20.68
C TYR A 78 -17.57 -3.45 20.10
N GLY A 79 -18.23 -2.58 20.87
CA GLY A 79 -18.46 -1.18 20.49
C GLY A 79 -17.16 -0.43 20.23
N SER A 80 -16.09 -0.72 20.98
CA SER A 80 -14.77 -0.10 20.81
C SER A 80 -14.08 -0.40 19.48
N TYR A 81 -14.55 -1.40 18.73
CA TYR A 81 -14.00 -1.81 17.43
C TYR A 81 -14.76 -1.21 16.23
N ARG A 82 -15.78 -0.38 16.46
CA ARG A 82 -16.67 0.10 15.38
C ARG A 82 -16.19 1.35 14.67
N ASN A 83 -15.28 2.11 15.29
CA ASN A 83 -14.90 3.45 14.80
C ASN A 83 -13.58 3.46 14.02
N PHE A 84 -12.92 2.32 13.86
CA PHE A 84 -11.68 2.21 13.08
C PHE A 84 -11.50 0.80 12.51
N VAL A 85 -10.62 0.64 11.52
CA VAL A 85 -10.07 -0.65 11.08
C VAL A 85 -8.57 -0.65 11.30
N GLY A 86 -7.97 -1.76 11.72
CA GLY A 86 -6.56 -1.82 12.12
C GLY A 86 -6.14 -3.23 12.53
N PRO A 87 -4.97 -3.43 13.15
CA PRO A 87 -4.39 -4.75 13.42
C PRO A 87 -5.35 -5.81 14.01
N PRO A 88 -6.19 -5.51 15.03
CA PRO A 88 -7.10 -6.54 15.56
C PRO A 88 -8.13 -7.04 14.53
N HIS A 89 -8.55 -6.17 13.60
CA HIS A 89 -9.49 -6.51 12.54
C HIS A 89 -8.80 -7.37 11.47
N PHE A 90 -7.61 -6.96 11.02
CA PHE A 90 -6.83 -7.72 10.04
C PHE A 90 -6.46 -9.11 10.55
N GLN A 91 -6.13 -9.25 11.84
CA GLN A 91 -5.86 -10.55 12.47
C GLN A 91 -7.09 -11.47 12.44
N VAL A 92 -8.30 -10.94 12.69
CA VAL A 92 -9.54 -11.74 12.61
C VAL A 92 -9.87 -12.10 11.16
N ILE A 93 -9.70 -11.15 10.22
CA ILE A 93 -9.89 -11.40 8.79
C ILE A 93 -8.95 -12.52 8.33
N CYS A 94 -7.67 -12.46 8.70
CA CYS A 94 -6.66 -13.45 8.35
C CYS A 94 -7.09 -14.87 8.77
N ARG A 95 -7.44 -15.04 10.06
CA ARG A 95 -7.88 -16.32 10.64
C ARG A 95 -9.15 -16.88 10.01
N LEU A 96 -10.12 -16.02 9.69
CA LEU A 96 -11.43 -16.45 9.17
C LEU A 96 -11.40 -16.75 7.67
N LEU A 97 -10.56 -16.05 6.91
CA LEU A 97 -10.40 -16.27 5.47
C LEU A 97 -9.44 -17.43 5.17
N GLY A 98 -8.36 -17.55 5.95
CA GLY A 98 -7.24 -18.44 5.65
C GLY A 98 -6.59 -18.12 4.29
N TYR A 99 -5.64 -18.95 3.88
CA TYR A 99 -4.90 -18.74 2.61
C TYR A 99 -5.81 -18.60 1.39
N GLN A 100 -6.78 -19.51 1.24
CA GLN A 100 -7.67 -19.52 0.09
C GLN A 100 -8.57 -18.26 0.03
N GLY A 101 -9.05 -17.79 1.18
CA GLY A 101 -9.85 -16.56 1.25
C GLY A 101 -9.02 -15.30 0.99
N ILE A 102 -7.79 -15.23 1.53
CA ILE A 102 -6.88 -14.11 1.29
C ILE A 102 -6.51 -14.04 -0.19
N ALA A 103 -6.18 -15.19 -0.82
CA ALA A 103 -5.81 -15.25 -2.23
C ALA A 103 -6.94 -14.73 -3.15
N VAL A 104 -8.19 -15.17 -2.95
CA VAL A 104 -9.30 -14.68 -3.78
C VAL A 104 -9.57 -13.19 -3.56
N VAL A 105 -9.48 -12.71 -2.31
CA VAL A 105 -9.66 -11.28 -2.03
C VAL A 105 -8.57 -10.45 -2.71
N MET A 106 -7.31 -10.89 -2.66
CA MET A 106 -6.21 -10.20 -3.36
C MET A 106 -6.42 -10.20 -4.89
N GLU A 107 -6.84 -11.30 -5.48
CA GLU A 107 -7.13 -11.39 -6.93
C GLU A 107 -8.28 -10.46 -7.34
N GLU A 108 -9.37 -10.42 -6.57
CA GLU A 108 -10.49 -9.53 -6.84
C GLU A 108 -10.11 -8.05 -6.63
N LEU A 109 -9.31 -7.72 -5.60
CA LEU A 109 -8.77 -6.37 -5.42
C LEU A 109 -7.87 -5.95 -6.59
N LEU A 110 -7.06 -6.86 -7.14
CA LEU A 110 -6.29 -6.59 -8.36
C LEU A 110 -7.21 -6.28 -9.56
N LYS A 111 -8.35 -6.96 -9.70
CA LYS A 111 -9.35 -6.65 -10.73
C LYS A 111 -9.99 -5.28 -10.52
N VAL A 112 -10.30 -4.91 -9.28
CA VAL A 112 -10.80 -3.57 -8.92
C VAL A 112 -9.77 -2.51 -9.30
N VAL A 113 -8.51 -2.68 -8.89
CA VAL A 113 -7.41 -1.75 -9.23
C VAL A 113 -7.23 -1.65 -10.74
N LYS A 114 -7.25 -2.78 -11.46
CA LYS A 114 -7.19 -2.79 -12.93
C LYS A 114 -8.34 -1.99 -13.54
N SER A 115 -9.57 -2.22 -13.09
CA SER A 115 -10.76 -1.53 -13.56
C SER A 115 -10.68 -0.02 -13.35
N LEU A 116 -10.21 0.43 -12.18
CA LEU A 116 -10.05 1.84 -11.87
C LEU A 116 -8.92 2.47 -12.70
N LEU A 117 -7.74 1.83 -12.75
CA LEU A 117 -6.57 2.34 -13.46
C LEU A 117 -6.77 2.40 -14.97
N GLN A 118 -7.44 1.41 -15.58
CA GLN A 118 -7.68 1.36 -17.02
C GLN A 118 -9.01 2.00 -17.46
N GLY A 119 -9.92 2.25 -16.51
CA GLY A 119 -11.21 2.88 -16.73
C GLY A 119 -11.18 4.37 -16.40
N THR A 120 -11.77 4.72 -15.25
CA THR A 120 -12.01 6.10 -14.85
C THR A 120 -10.70 6.87 -14.66
N ILE A 121 -9.71 6.33 -13.96
CA ILE A 121 -8.44 7.05 -13.70
C ILE A 121 -7.73 7.35 -15.02
N LEU A 122 -7.64 6.38 -15.95
CA LEU A 122 -7.03 6.60 -17.26
C LEU A 122 -7.73 7.72 -18.04
N GLN A 123 -9.06 7.74 -18.03
CA GLN A 123 -9.85 8.75 -18.72
C GLN A 123 -9.57 10.15 -18.15
N TYR A 124 -9.54 10.31 -16.82
CA TYR A 124 -9.23 11.59 -16.19
C TYR A 124 -7.75 11.97 -16.35
N VAL A 125 -6.82 11.01 -16.35
CA VAL A 125 -5.41 11.28 -16.63
C VAL A 125 -5.23 11.82 -18.06
N LYS A 126 -5.87 11.20 -19.06
CA LYS A 126 -5.84 11.71 -20.45
C LYS A 126 -6.45 13.11 -20.54
N THR A 127 -7.58 13.33 -19.88
CA THR A 127 -8.27 14.63 -19.88
C THR A 127 -7.42 15.71 -19.21
N LEU A 128 -6.91 15.45 -18.01
CA LEU A 128 -6.11 16.40 -17.26
C LEU A 128 -4.73 16.64 -17.89
N MET A 129 -4.17 15.67 -18.61
CA MET A 129 -2.91 15.88 -19.34
C MET A 129 -3.08 16.84 -20.52
N GLU A 130 -4.27 16.94 -21.13
CA GLU A 130 -4.55 17.97 -22.13
C GLU A 130 -4.80 19.35 -21.51
N VAL A 131 -5.35 19.39 -20.29
CA VAL A 131 -5.52 20.62 -19.49
C VAL A 131 -4.20 21.12 -18.91
N MET A 132 -3.23 20.23 -18.70
CA MET A 132 -1.90 20.59 -18.18
C MET A 132 -1.19 21.58 -19.13
N PRO A 133 -0.44 22.55 -18.58
CA PRO A 133 0.39 23.43 -19.40
C PRO A 133 1.41 22.59 -20.17
N LYS A 134 1.47 22.75 -21.51
CA LYS A 134 2.38 21.96 -22.36
C LYS A 134 3.84 22.02 -21.87
N ILE A 135 4.26 23.18 -21.37
CA ILE A 135 5.60 23.43 -20.81
C ILE A 135 5.44 24.21 -19.51
N CYS A 136 6.07 23.74 -18.44
CA CYS A 136 6.13 24.43 -17.15
C CYS A 136 7.55 24.39 -16.59
N ARG A 137 8.27 25.49 -16.79
CA ARG A 137 9.64 25.66 -16.28
C ARG A 137 9.64 25.91 -14.78
N LEU A 138 10.67 25.44 -14.10
CA LEU A 138 10.95 25.84 -12.72
C LEU A 138 11.65 27.22 -12.73
N PRO A 139 11.02 28.29 -12.23
CA PRO A 139 11.64 29.61 -12.25
C PRO A 139 12.89 29.64 -11.36
N ARG A 140 13.86 30.48 -11.70
CA ARG A 140 15.11 30.56 -10.93
C ARG A 140 14.90 31.22 -9.55
N HIS A 141 15.89 31.09 -8.68
CA HIS A 141 15.80 31.56 -7.29
C HIS A 141 15.66 33.10 -7.20
N GLU A 142 16.12 33.84 -8.22
CA GLU A 142 16.07 35.30 -8.28
C GLU A 142 14.65 35.86 -8.36
N TYR A 143 13.68 35.07 -8.83
CA TYR A 143 12.27 35.46 -8.86
C TYR A 143 11.64 35.54 -7.46
N GLY A 144 12.28 34.91 -6.46
CA GLY A 144 11.77 34.81 -5.09
C GLY A 144 10.57 33.86 -4.95
N SER A 145 10.41 33.30 -3.76
CA SER A 145 9.33 32.37 -3.45
C SER A 145 7.90 32.92 -3.63
N PRO A 146 7.59 34.22 -3.39
CA PRO A 146 6.27 34.75 -3.67
C PRO A 146 5.94 34.76 -5.17
N GLY A 147 6.89 35.20 -6.01
CA GLY A 147 6.71 35.22 -7.47
C GLY A 147 6.62 33.81 -8.07
N ILE A 148 7.33 32.84 -7.51
CA ILE A 148 7.23 31.42 -7.91
C ILE A 148 5.87 30.84 -7.56
N LEU A 149 5.32 31.15 -6.37
CA LEU A 149 3.98 30.72 -5.98
C LEU A 149 2.92 31.32 -6.92
N GLU A 150 3.04 32.61 -7.25
CA GLU A 150 2.15 33.28 -8.20
C GLU A 150 2.21 32.64 -9.60
N PHE A 151 3.43 32.34 -10.07
CA PHE A 151 3.67 31.65 -11.34
C PHE A 151 2.97 30.28 -11.39
N PHE A 152 3.15 29.43 -10.37
CA PHE A 152 2.49 28.12 -10.33
C PHE A 152 0.97 28.24 -10.24
N HIS A 153 0.46 29.21 -9.48
CA HIS A 153 -0.99 29.48 -9.45
C HIS A 153 -1.56 29.90 -10.81
N HIS A 154 -0.79 30.59 -11.65
CA HIS A 154 -1.22 30.94 -13.00
C HIS A 154 -1.14 29.72 -13.93
N GLN A 155 -0.01 29.02 -13.95
CA GLN A 155 0.23 27.88 -14.84
C GLN A 155 -0.66 26.67 -14.55
N LEU A 156 -1.06 26.47 -13.29
CA LEU A 156 -1.85 25.31 -12.85
C LEU A 156 -3.31 25.67 -12.55
N LYS A 157 -3.76 26.86 -12.95
CA LYS A 157 -5.10 27.38 -12.65
C LYS A 157 -6.19 26.39 -13.04
N ASP A 158 -6.13 25.86 -14.26
CA ASP A 158 -7.17 24.98 -14.80
C ASP A 158 -7.24 23.63 -14.07
N ILE A 159 -6.12 23.18 -13.47
CA ILE A 159 -6.08 22.00 -12.60
C ILE A 159 -6.65 22.33 -11.22
N VAL A 160 -6.32 23.50 -10.67
CA VAL A 160 -6.82 23.97 -9.36
C VAL A 160 -8.34 24.16 -9.38
N GLU A 161 -8.88 24.69 -10.48
CA GLU A 161 -10.32 24.97 -10.65
C GLU A 161 -11.11 23.76 -11.19
N TYR A 162 -10.45 22.63 -11.43
CA TYR A 162 -11.11 21.43 -11.95
C TYR A 162 -12.07 20.83 -10.92
N ALA A 163 -13.39 21.01 -11.15
CA ALA A 163 -14.44 20.70 -10.19
C ALA A 163 -14.43 19.25 -9.69
N GLU A 164 -14.14 18.30 -10.58
CA GLU A 164 -14.20 16.86 -10.29
C GLU A 164 -12.88 16.28 -9.77
N LEU A 165 -11.87 17.13 -9.53
CA LEU A 165 -10.55 16.67 -9.10
C LEU A 165 -10.61 15.93 -7.76
N LYS A 166 -11.37 16.48 -6.80
CA LYS A 166 -11.52 15.87 -5.47
C LYS A 166 -12.56 14.74 -5.49
N THR A 167 -13.73 14.98 -6.09
CA THR A 167 -14.88 14.05 -6.04
C THR A 167 -14.66 12.79 -6.85
N VAL A 168 -13.89 12.86 -7.94
CA VAL A 168 -13.66 11.72 -8.83
C VAL A 168 -12.19 11.29 -8.80
N CYS A 169 -11.25 12.17 -9.14
CA CYS A 169 -9.84 11.75 -9.28
C CYS A 169 -9.23 11.31 -7.95
N PHE A 170 -9.33 12.13 -6.89
CA PHE A 170 -8.77 11.77 -5.59
C PHE A 170 -9.53 10.62 -4.93
N GLN A 171 -10.84 10.52 -5.16
CA GLN A 171 -11.64 9.42 -4.66
C GLN A 171 -11.22 8.07 -5.26
N ASN A 172 -11.12 7.99 -6.60
CA ASN A 172 -10.68 6.78 -7.28
C ASN A 172 -9.24 6.38 -6.90
N LEU A 173 -8.34 7.37 -6.76
CA LEU A 173 -6.98 7.12 -6.33
C LEU A 173 -6.93 6.61 -4.87
N ARG A 174 -7.75 7.16 -3.97
CA ARG A 174 -7.86 6.67 -2.61
C ARG A 174 -8.32 5.21 -2.57
N GLU A 175 -9.29 4.82 -3.38
CA GLU A 175 -9.74 3.42 -3.49
C GLU A 175 -8.60 2.49 -3.93
N VAL A 176 -7.83 2.89 -4.95
CA VAL A 176 -6.63 2.14 -5.38
C VAL A 176 -5.62 2.02 -4.23
N GLY A 177 -5.35 3.11 -3.52
CA GLY A 177 -4.39 3.11 -2.42
C GLY A 177 -4.84 2.27 -1.23
N ASN A 178 -6.13 2.33 -0.87
CA ASN A 178 -6.72 1.51 0.18
C ASN A 178 -6.66 0.01 -0.19
N ALA A 179 -6.83 -0.35 -1.46
CA ALA A 179 -6.70 -1.73 -1.93
C ALA A 179 -5.26 -2.24 -1.78
N VAL A 180 -4.28 -1.43 -2.17
CA VAL A 180 -2.84 -1.75 -2.04
C VAL A 180 -2.44 -1.86 -0.58
N LEU A 181 -2.89 -0.92 0.27
CA LEU A 181 -2.67 -0.96 1.71
C LEU A 181 -3.31 -2.19 2.35
N PHE A 182 -4.51 -2.59 1.92
CA PHE A 182 -5.14 -3.82 2.41
C PHE A 182 -4.27 -5.04 2.12
N CYS A 183 -3.76 -5.18 0.90
CA CYS A 183 -2.86 -6.28 0.52
C CYS A 183 -1.58 -6.31 1.38
N LEU A 184 -0.98 -5.14 1.64
CA LEU A 184 0.20 -5.03 2.51
C LEU A 184 -0.10 -5.44 3.95
N LEU A 185 -1.18 -4.93 4.54
CA LEU A 185 -1.50 -5.12 5.96
C LEU A 185 -2.04 -6.53 6.26
N ILE A 186 -2.75 -7.14 5.30
CA ILE A 186 -3.19 -8.53 5.46
C ILE A 186 -2.02 -9.51 5.36
N GLU A 187 -1.03 -9.26 4.50
CA GLU A 187 0.20 -10.06 4.43
C GLU A 187 1.02 -9.96 5.72
N GLN A 188 1.14 -8.75 6.29
CA GLN A 188 1.79 -8.58 7.60
C GLN A 188 1.05 -9.36 8.70
N SER A 189 -0.28 -9.32 8.70
CA SER A 189 -1.10 -10.05 9.67
C SER A 189 -0.96 -11.57 9.51
N LEU A 190 -0.88 -12.04 8.26
CA LEU A 190 -0.62 -13.44 7.95
C LEU A 190 0.76 -13.88 8.44
N SER A 191 1.79 -13.06 8.23
CA SER A 191 3.15 -13.35 8.70
C SER A 191 3.22 -13.45 10.23
N LEU A 192 2.49 -12.59 10.94
CA LEU A 192 2.37 -12.64 12.41
C LEU A 192 1.62 -13.88 12.90
N GLU A 193 0.60 -14.32 12.17
CA GLU A 193 -0.13 -15.55 12.48
C GLU A 193 0.74 -16.79 12.25
N GLU A 194 1.43 -16.86 11.11
CA GLU A 194 2.31 -17.96 10.75
C GLU A 194 3.49 -18.12 11.70
N VAL A 195 4.15 -17.03 12.12
CA VAL A 195 5.25 -17.13 13.08
C VAL A 195 4.76 -17.63 14.44
N CYS A 196 3.56 -17.25 14.88
CA CYS A 196 2.97 -17.78 16.10
C CYS A 196 2.67 -19.28 15.97
N ASP A 197 2.16 -19.74 14.83
CA ASP A 197 1.96 -21.17 14.56
C ASP A 197 3.29 -21.93 14.62
N LEU A 198 4.34 -21.41 13.97
CA LEU A 198 5.68 -22.02 13.95
C LEU A 198 6.31 -22.09 15.35
N LEU A 199 6.12 -21.06 16.18
CA LEU A 199 6.62 -21.07 17.56
C LEU A 199 5.97 -22.17 18.40
N HIS A 200 4.68 -22.46 18.18
CA HIS A 200 3.99 -23.57 18.86
C HIS A 200 4.35 -24.93 18.25
N ALA A 201 4.68 -24.99 16.96
CA ALA A 201 5.10 -26.21 16.28
C ALA A 201 6.55 -26.61 16.62
N ALA A 202 7.42 -25.63 16.89
CA ALA A 202 8.86 -25.82 17.09
C ALA A 202 9.25 -27.00 18.02
N PRO A 203 8.62 -27.20 19.21
CA PRO A 203 8.97 -28.31 20.09
C PRO A 203 8.71 -29.70 19.48
N PHE A 204 7.72 -29.81 18.59
CA PHE A 204 7.33 -31.07 17.97
C PHE A 204 8.10 -31.37 16.67
N GLN A 205 8.76 -30.34 16.12
CA GLN A 205 9.55 -30.38 14.89
C GLN A 205 11.06 -30.34 15.15
N ASN A 206 11.48 -30.58 16.39
CA ASN A 206 12.89 -30.57 16.80
C ASN A 206 13.62 -29.23 16.59
N ILE A 207 12.90 -28.10 16.68
CA ILE A 207 13.48 -26.77 16.57
C ILE A 207 13.71 -26.23 17.99
N LEU A 208 14.99 -26.02 18.33
CA LEU A 208 15.39 -25.55 19.65
C LEU A 208 16.04 -24.16 19.55
N PRO A 209 15.73 -23.24 20.47
CA PRO A 209 16.39 -21.95 20.53
C PRO A 209 17.85 -22.11 20.95
N ARG A 210 18.67 -21.12 20.59
CA ARG A 210 20.07 -21.08 21.02
C ARG A 210 20.17 -21.02 22.54
N VAL A 211 20.88 -21.99 23.12
CA VAL A 211 21.08 -22.10 24.58
C VAL A 211 22.25 -21.23 25.05
N HIS A 212 22.16 -20.68 26.24
CA HIS A 212 23.27 -19.99 26.89
C HIS A 212 24.41 -20.96 27.22
N VAL A 213 25.65 -20.59 26.90
CA VAL A 213 26.86 -21.42 27.06
C VAL A 213 27.77 -20.76 28.10
N LYS A 214 28.12 -21.50 29.16
CA LYS A 214 29.06 -21.03 30.20
C LYS A 214 30.51 -21.22 29.76
N GLU A 215 31.44 -20.52 30.40
CA GLU A 215 32.87 -20.69 30.17
C GLU A 215 33.29 -22.17 30.38
N GLY A 216 34.00 -22.73 29.40
CA GLY A 216 34.36 -24.15 29.38
C GLY A 216 33.34 -25.10 28.74
N GLU A 217 32.13 -24.63 28.38
CA GLU A 217 31.13 -25.44 27.65
C GLU A 217 31.21 -25.22 26.13
N ARG A 218 30.93 -26.28 25.35
CA ARG A 218 30.77 -26.18 23.89
C ARG A 218 29.29 -26.14 23.51
N LEU A 219 28.91 -25.21 22.64
CA LEU A 219 27.53 -25.04 22.16
C LEU A 219 26.98 -26.36 21.59
N ASP A 220 27.72 -27.01 20.70
CA ASP A 220 27.28 -28.24 20.03
C ASP A 220 26.97 -29.38 21.00
N ALA A 221 27.81 -29.53 22.03
CA ALA A 221 27.63 -30.56 23.05
C ALA A 221 26.36 -30.29 23.88
N LYS A 222 26.06 -29.02 24.16
CA LYS A 222 24.89 -28.61 24.94
C LYS A 222 23.60 -28.71 24.13
N MET A 223 23.64 -28.31 22.86
CA MET A 223 22.52 -28.47 21.92
C MET A 223 22.14 -29.94 21.73
N LYS A 224 23.13 -30.84 21.54
CA LYS A 224 22.86 -32.29 21.45
C LYS A 224 22.22 -32.86 22.72
N ARG A 225 22.66 -32.44 23.91
CA ARG A 225 22.03 -32.85 25.17
C ARG A 225 20.59 -32.36 25.27
N LEU A 226 20.31 -31.15 24.80
CA LEU A 226 18.98 -30.56 24.80
C LEU A 226 18.06 -31.24 23.78
N GLU A 227 18.59 -31.59 22.61
CA GLU A 227 17.92 -32.40 21.59
C GLU A 227 17.54 -33.77 22.15
N SER A 228 18.47 -34.47 22.83
CA SER A 228 18.15 -35.73 23.52
C SER A 228 17.06 -35.60 24.58
N LYS A 229 17.01 -34.47 25.31
CA LYS A 229 15.97 -34.20 26.30
C LYS A 229 14.58 -34.08 25.67
N TYR A 230 14.48 -33.45 24.50
CA TYR A 230 13.22 -33.20 23.80
C TYR A 230 12.90 -34.21 22.69
N ALA A 231 13.78 -35.15 22.40
CA ALA A 231 13.55 -36.24 21.45
C ALA A 231 12.20 -36.97 21.63
N PRO A 232 11.65 -37.18 22.85
CA PRO A 232 10.33 -37.79 23.02
C PRO A 232 9.16 -36.96 22.47
N LEU A 233 9.35 -35.64 22.29
CA LEU A 233 8.33 -34.73 21.73
C LEU A 233 8.36 -34.68 20.21
N HIS A 234 9.43 -35.18 19.58
CA HIS A 234 9.59 -35.13 18.12
C HIS A 234 8.55 -36.05 17.45
N LEU A 235 7.54 -35.43 16.83
CA LEU A 235 6.29 -36.10 16.46
C LEU A 235 6.48 -37.16 15.37
N VAL A 236 7.13 -36.79 14.26
CA VAL A 236 7.27 -37.68 13.10
C VAL A 236 8.06 -38.94 13.45
N PRO A 237 9.25 -38.88 14.07
CA PRO A 237 9.97 -40.10 14.46
C PRO A 237 9.23 -40.95 15.49
N LEU A 238 8.44 -40.34 16.37
CA LEU A 238 7.64 -41.08 17.34
C LEU A 238 6.55 -41.91 16.63
N ILE A 239 5.85 -41.32 15.65
CA ILE A 239 4.84 -41.99 14.85
C ILE A 239 5.48 -43.02 13.91
N GLU A 240 6.66 -42.76 13.36
CA GLU A 240 7.39 -43.74 12.55
C GLU A 240 7.79 -44.99 13.35
N ARG A 241 8.04 -44.84 14.64
CA ARG A 241 8.39 -45.95 15.53
C ARG A 241 7.19 -46.77 16.00
N LEU A 242 6.05 -46.12 16.24
CA LEU A 242 4.91 -46.72 16.96
C LEU A 242 3.60 -46.77 16.15
N GLY A 243 3.54 -46.06 15.03
CA GLY A 243 2.33 -45.87 14.23
C GLY A 243 2.20 -46.83 13.06
N THR A 244 1.00 -46.83 12.49
CA THR A 244 0.67 -47.56 11.26
C THR A 244 1.18 -46.80 10.02
N PRO A 245 1.34 -47.47 8.86
CA PRO A 245 1.73 -46.81 7.61
C PRO A 245 0.83 -45.62 7.23
N GLN A 246 -0.47 -45.72 7.48
CA GLN A 246 -1.43 -44.64 7.23
C GLN A 246 -1.18 -43.43 8.14
N GLN A 247 -0.91 -43.67 9.43
CA GLN A 247 -0.59 -42.60 10.38
C GLN A 247 0.73 -41.90 10.03
N ILE A 248 1.73 -42.65 9.57
CA ILE A 248 3.02 -42.09 9.14
C ILE A 248 2.84 -41.16 7.93
N ALA A 249 2.08 -41.60 6.92
CA ALA A 249 1.80 -40.78 5.74
C ALA A 249 1.10 -39.46 6.12
N ILE A 250 0.03 -39.54 6.93
CA ILE A 250 -0.70 -38.36 7.40
C ILE A 250 0.19 -37.44 8.24
N ALA A 251 1.03 -37.99 9.11
CA ALA A 251 1.93 -37.20 9.96
C ALA A 251 2.99 -36.45 9.15
N ARG A 252 3.55 -37.08 8.10
CA ARG A 252 4.54 -36.44 7.22
C ARG A 252 3.91 -35.31 6.41
N GLU A 253 2.70 -35.50 5.89
CA GLU A 253 1.96 -34.43 5.20
C GLU A 253 1.62 -33.27 6.16
N GLY A 254 1.14 -33.57 7.36
CA GLY A 254 0.84 -32.56 8.38
C GLY A 254 2.08 -31.77 8.83
N ASP A 255 3.22 -32.44 9.02
CA ASP A 255 4.49 -31.78 9.35
C ASP A 255 4.94 -30.83 8.24
N LEU A 256 4.82 -31.25 6.98
CA LEU A 256 5.16 -30.43 5.81
C LEU A 256 4.32 -29.15 5.77
N LEU A 257 2.99 -29.27 5.88
CA LEU A 257 2.08 -28.13 5.90
C LEU A 257 2.29 -27.21 7.12
N THR A 258 2.84 -27.73 8.21
CA THR A 258 3.09 -26.95 9.43
C THR A 258 4.37 -26.11 9.31
N LYS A 259 5.45 -26.66 8.75
CA LYS A 259 6.74 -25.95 8.62
C LYS A 259 6.83 -25.04 7.40
N GLU A 260 6.12 -25.36 6.31
CA GLU A 260 6.14 -24.57 5.08
C GLU A 260 5.08 -23.46 5.14
N ARG A 261 5.50 -22.28 5.63
CA ARG A 261 4.66 -21.08 5.73
C ARG A 261 5.24 -19.95 4.87
N LEU A 262 4.42 -18.97 4.46
CA LEU A 262 4.88 -17.89 3.58
C LEU A 262 5.99 -17.06 4.24
N CYS A 263 5.89 -16.81 5.55
CA CYS A 263 6.90 -16.07 6.31
C CYS A 263 8.31 -16.70 6.31
N CYS A 264 8.48 -17.95 5.84
CA CYS A 264 9.77 -18.63 5.73
C CYS A 264 10.63 -18.16 4.54
N GLY A 265 10.10 -17.33 3.64
CA GLY A 265 10.90 -16.77 2.53
C GLY A 265 10.12 -16.27 1.32
N LEU A 266 8.79 -16.14 1.41
CA LEU A 266 7.93 -15.68 0.32
C LEU A 266 7.26 -14.35 0.72
N SER A 267 7.07 -13.46 -0.26
CA SER A 267 6.29 -12.23 -0.10
C SER A 267 5.30 -12.07 -1.25
N MET A 268 4.08 -11.64 -0.93
CA MET A 268 3.00 -11.44 -1.90
C MET A 268 2.99 -10.02 -2.46
N PHE A 269 3.34 -9.02 -1.65
CA PHE A 269 3.22 -7.61 -2.01
C PHE A 269 4.01 -7.23 -3.26
N GLU A 270 5.21 -7.79 -3.43
CA GLU A 270 6.01 -7.60 -4.65
C GLU A 270 5.29 -8.10 -5.91
N VAL A 271 4.64 -9.26 -5.84
CA VAL A 271 3.86 -9.84 -6.94
C VAL A 271 2.66 -8.95 -7.27
N ILE A 272 1.98 -8.42 -6.24
CA ILE A 272 0.87 -7.47 -6.40
C ILE A 272 1.34 -6.23 -7.18
N LEU A 273 2.44 -5.60 -6.75
CA LEU A 273 3.01 -4.42 -7.41
C LEU A 273 3.43 -4.70 -8.85
N THR A 274 4.08 -5.84 -9.09
CA THR A 274 4.51 -6.27 -10.42
C THR A 274 3.33 -6.47 -11.37
N ARG A 275 2.22 -7.04 -10.89
CA ARG A 275 0.99 -7.18 -11.67
C ARG A 275 0.32 -5.84 -11.94
N ILE A 276 0.26 -4.94 -10.94
CA ILE A 276 -0.30 -3.59 -11.15
C ILE A 276 0.49 -2.82 -12.21
N ARG A 277 1.81 -3.00 -12.30
CA ARG A 277 2.64 -2.38 -13.35
C ARG A 277 2.15 -2.70 -14.75
N THR A 278 1.66 -3.93 -14.98
CA THR A 278 1.09 -4.37 -16.27
C THR A 278 -0.25 -3.70 -16.61
N PHE A 279 -0.88 -3.01 -15.66
CA PHE A 279 -2.11 -2.26 -15.93
C PHE A 279 -1.82 -0.87 -16.52
N LEU A 280 -0.56 -0.42 -16.48
CA LEU A 280 -0.10 0.90 -16.89
C LEU A 280 0.60 0.89 -18.26
N ASP A 281 0.03 0.16 -19.22
CA ASP A 281 0.61 0.00 -20.56
C ASP A 281 0.28 1.17 -21.52
N ASP A 282 -0.77 1.93 -21.24
CA ASP A 282 -1.18 3.06 -22.09
C ASP A 282 -0.03 4.10 -22.23
N PRO A 283 0.25 4.60 -23.44
CA PRO A 283 1.37 5.52 -23.65
C PRO A 283 1.25 6.82 -22.85
N ILE A 284 0.04 7.25 -22.47
CA ILE A 284 -0.15 8.51 -21.71
C ILE A 284 0.60 8.53 -20.37
N TRP A 285 0.84 7.36 -19.77
CA TRP A 285 1.54 7.27 -18.49
C TRP A 285 3.01 7.71 -18.58
N ARG A 286 3.66 7.39 -19.72
CA ARG A 286 5.09 7.64 -19.98
C ARG A 286 5.32 8.84 -20.89
N GLY A 287 4.34 9.21 -21.70
CA GLY A 287 4.48 10.26 -22.69
C GLY A 287 5.36 9.86 -23.90
N PRO A 288 5.61 10.80 -24.83
CA PRO A 288 6.49 10.59 -25.98
C PRO A 288 7.96 10.50 -25.56
N LEU A 289 8.85 10.19 -26.51
CA LEU A 289 10.29 10.24 -26.27
C LEU A 289 10.77 11.68 -26.04
N PRO A 290 11.77 11.91 -25.17
CA PRO A 290 12.26 13.24 -24.87
C PRO A 290 13.08 13.85 -26.01
N SER A 291 12.87 15.15 -26.25
CA SER A 291 13.52 15.92 -27.32
C SER A 291 15.05 15.94 -27.22
N ASN A 292 15.59 15.96 -25.99
CA ASN A 292 17.04 15.94 -25.73
C ASN A 292 17.64 14.52 -25.78
N GLY A 293 16.83 13.49 -26.05
CA GLY A 293 17.26 12.10 -26.07
C GLY A 293 17.57 11.50 -24.69
N VAL A 294 17.35 12.21 -23.58
CA VAL A 294 17.67 11.77 -22.21
C VAL A 294 16.40 11.69 -21.35
N MET A 295 15.77 12.83 -21.05
CA MET A 295 14.57 12.92 -20.20
C MET A 295 13.83 14.24 -20.44
N HIS A 296 12.52 14.24 -20.21
CA HIS A 296 11.71 15.46 -20.21
C HIS A 296 12.12 16.33 -19.02
N VAL A 297 12.20 17.65 -19.26
CA VAL A 297 12.61 18.61 -18.22
C VAL A 297 11.52 19.64 -18.03
N ASP A 298 11.12 20.37 -19.06
CA ASP A 298 10.10 21.42 -18.92
C ASP A 298 8.71 20.92 -19.38
N GLU A 299 8.69 19.85 -20.17
CA GLU A 299 7.49 19.28 -20.76
C GLU A 299 6.63 18.56 -19.70
N CYS A 300 5.32 18.82 -19.72
CA CYS A 300 4.36 18.17 -18.82
C CYS A 300 3.62 17.04 -19.53
N VAL A 301 4.35 15.97 -19.87
CA VAL A 301 3.83 14.83 -20.65
C VAL A 301 3.90 13.49 -19.91
N GLU A 302 4.48 13.45 -18.72
CA GLU A 302 4.60 12.26 -17.89
C GLU A 302 3.63 12.33 -16.69
N PHE A 303 3.15 11.17 -16.20
CA PHE A 303 2.21 11.14 -15.07
C PHE A 303 2.71 11.89 -13.82
N HIS A 304 4.00 11.78 -13.47
CA HIS A 304 4.53 12.47 -12.28
C HIS A 304 4.38 13.99 -12.35
N ARG A 305 4.34 14.60 -13.55
CA ARG A 305 4.08 16.04 -13.73
C ARG A 305 2.63 16.41 -13.41
N LEU A 306 1.69 15.56 -13.82
CA LEU A 306 0.30 15.71 -13.43
C LEU A 306 0.14 15.52 -11.91
N TRP A 307 0.85 14.55 -11.33
CA TRP A 307 0.88 14.38 -9.88
C TRP A 307 1.47 15.59 -9.14
N SER A 308 2.52 16.23 -9.67
CA SER A 308 3.03 17.50 -9.11
C SER A 308 1.97 18.60 -9.11
N ALA A 309 1.13 18.67 -10.14
CA ALA A 309 0.03 19.62 -10.18
C ALA A 309 -1.07 19.27 -9.16
N MET A 310 -1.44 18.00 -9.04
CA MET A 310 -2.37 17.53 -7.99
C MET A 310 -1.81 17.83 -6.58
N GLN A 311 -0.50 17.63 -6.39
CA GLN A 311 0.21 17.96 -5.16
C GLN A 311 0.15 19.45 -4.84
N PHE A 312 0.31 20.30 -5.85
CA PHE A 312 0.10 21.72 -5.67
C PHE A 312 -1.31 22.01 -5.14
N VAL A 313 -2.36 21.40 -5.72
CA VAL A 313 -3.74 21.61 -5.25
C VAL A 313 -3.94 21.20 -3.80
N TYR A 314 -3.50 20.01 -3.40
CA TYR A 314 -3.77 19.50 -2.05
C TYR A 314 -2.85 20.09 -0.97
N CYS A 315 -1.75 20.72 -1.36
CA CYS A 315 -0.90 21.48 -0.46
C CYS A 315 -1.48 22.85 -0.11
N ILE A 316 -2.34 23.43 -0.97
CA ILE A 316 -2.98 24.73 -0.71
C ILE A 316 -3.71 24.67 0.65
N PRO A 317 -3.39 25.56 1.60
CA PRO A 317 -4.10 25.65 2.87
C PRO A 317 -5.56 26.05 2.65
N VAL A 318 -6.48 25.34 3.28
CA VAL A 318 -7.91 25.64 3.30
C VAL A 318 -8.29 26.45 4.54
N GLY A 319 -9.50 27.00 4.57
CA GLY A 319 -10.01 27.73 5.73
C GLY A 319 -10.07 26.87 7.00
N THR A 320 -10.05 27.50 8.18
CA THR A 320 -10.02 26.80 9.49
C THR A 320 -11.18 25.83 9.71
N HIS A 321 -12.31 26.02 9.03
CA HIS A 321 -13.52 25.19 9.15
C HIS A 321 -13.76 24.30 7.93
N GLU A 322 -12.81 24.24 6.99
CA GLU A 322 -12.87 23.37 5.82
C GLU A 322 -12.06 22.10 6.05
N PHE A 323 -12.54 20.99 5.48
CA PHE A 323 -11.85 19.71 5.59
C PHE A 323 -10.62 19.68 4.67
N THR A 324 -9.50 19.19 5.19
CA THR A 324 -8.27 19.02 4.42
C THR A 324 -8.27 17.73 3.60
N VAL A 325 -7.34 17.60 2.65
CA VAL A 325 -7.22 16.38 1.83
C VAL A 325 -6.97 15.15 2.69
N GLU A 326 -6.15 15.28 3.74
CA GLU A 326 -5.78 14.18 4.63
C GLU A 326 -6.94 13.76 5.54
N GLN A 327 -7.86 14.68 5.89
CA GLN A 327 -9.09 14.33 6.60
C GLN A 327 -10.09 13.63 5.67
N CYS A 328 -10.17 14.06 4.42
CA CYS A 328 -11.07 13.47 3.43
C CYS A 328 -10.57 12.11 2.96
N PHE A 329 -9.32 11.98 2.51
CA PHE A 329 -8.79 10.81 1.79
C PHE A 329 -7.77 9.99 2.57
N GLY A 330 -7.17 10.55 3.63
CA GLY A 330 -6.07 9.92 4.35
C GLY A 330 -4.87 9.63 3.45
N ASP A 331 -4.01 8.72 3.90
CA ASP A 331 -2.76 8.39 3.23
C ASP A 331 -2.97 7.56 1.96
N GLY A 332 -4.14 6.92 1.79
CA GLY A 332 -4.47 6.08 0.63
C GLY A 332 -4.30 6.80 -0.71
N LEU A 333 -4.69 8.09 -0.78
CA LEU A 333 -4.48 8.91 -1.96
C LEU A 333 -2.99 8.96 -2.38
N HIS A 334 -2.11 9.19 -1.41
CA HIS A 334 -0.67 9.31 -1.65
C HIS A 334 -0.05 7.96 -1.98
N TRP A 335 -0.52 6.88 -1.34
CA TRP A 335 -0.10 5.52 -1.68
C TRP A 335 -0.36 5.18 -3.15
N ALA A 336 -1.53 5.54 -3.69
CA ALA A 336 -1.82 5.32 -5.11
C ALA A 336 -0.96 6.18 -6.04
N GLY A 337 -0.85 7.49 -5.78
CA GLY A 337 -0.05 8.40 -6.61
C GLY A 337 1.43 8.01 -6.64
N CYS A 338 2.02 7.76 -5.47
CA CYS A 338 3.40 7.30 -5.34
C CYS A 338 3.61 5.92 -5.96
N MET A 339 2.66 4.98 -5.81
CA MET A 339 2.72 3.68 -6.47
C MET A 339 2.83 3.82 -7.99
N ILE A 340 1.95 4.60 -8.62
CA ILE A 340 1.99 4.80 -10.08
C ILE A 340 3.34 5.40 -10.50
N ILE A 341 3.85 6.40 -9.77
CA ILE A 341 5.15 7.02 -10.04
C ILE A 341 6.31 6.00 -9.95
N VAL A 342 6.32 5.15 -8.92
CA VAL A 342 7.37 4.13 -8.71
C VAL A 342 7.30 3.05 -9.77
N LEU A 343 6.10 2.53 -10.08
CA LEU A 343 5.91 1.48 -11.09
C LEU A 343 6.27 1.95 -12.51
N LEU A 344 6.17 3.25 -12.78
CA LEU A 344 6.62 3.87 -14.03
C LEU A 344 8.11 4.27 -14.04
N GLY A 345 8.83 4.10 -12.92
CA GLY A 345 10.23 4.51 -12.80
C GLY A 345 10.44 6.02 -12.87
N GLN A 346 9.45 6.80 -12.43
CA GLN A 346 9.42 8.27 -12.52
C GLN A 346 9.82 8.97 -11.21
N GLN A 347 10.01 8.25 -10.10
CA GLN A 347 10.21 8.80 -8.75
C GLN A 347 11.43 9.72 -8.63
N ARG A 348 12.52 9.42 -9.34
CA ARG A 348 13.72 10.28 -9.36
C ARG A 348 13.48 11.60 -10.10
N ARG A 349 12.75 11.55 -11.22
CA ARG A 349 12.39 12.76 -12.00
C ARG A 349 11.40 13.62 -11.22
N PHE A 350 10.42 12.99 -10.58
CA PHE A 350 9.47 13.64 -9.69
C PHE A 350 10.19 14.42 -8.58
N ALA A 351 11.11 13.79 -7.85
CA ALA A 351 11.84 14.45 -6.76
C ALA A 351 12.63 15.69 -7.20
N VAL A 352 13.10 15.71 -8.45
CA VAL A 352 13.85 16.84 -9.03
C VAL A 352 12.93 17.93 -9.58
N LEU A 353 11.83 17.53 -10.24
CA LEU A 353 11.02 18.40 -11.09
C LEU A 353 9.71 18.86 -10.46
N ASP A 354 9.36 18.36 -9.27
CA ASP A 354 8.12 18.72 -8.58
C ASP A 354 8.03 20.22 -8.25
N PHE A 355 6.87 20.81 -8.54
CA PHE A 355 6.61 22.25 -8.38
C PHE A 355 6.66 22.67 -6.90
N CYS A 356 6.06 21.88 -6.02
CA CYS A 356 6.02 22.16 -4.59
C CYS A 356 7.40 22.01 -3.95
N TYR A 357 8.16 20.99 -4.30
CA TYR A 357 9.51 20.77 -3.79
C TYR A 357 10.44 21.91 -4.20
N HIS A 358 10.28 22.44 -5.42
CA HIS A 358 10.98 23.63 -5.87
C HIS A 358 10.58 24.87 -5.08
N LEU A 359 9.28 25.13 -4.90
CA LEU A 359 8.80 26.26 -4.09
C LEU A 359 9.35 26.21 -2.65
N LEU A 360 9.31 25.04 -2.01
CA LEU A 360 9.87 24.83 -0.67
C LEU A 360 11.37 25.12 -0.62
N LYS A 361 12.12 24.69 -1.65
CA LYS A 361 13.56 24.92 -1.75
C LYS A 361 13.89 26.41 -1.82
N VAL A 362 13.18 27.17 -2.64
CA VAL A 362 13.40 28.62 -2.78
C VAL A 362 12.94 29.39 -1.54
N GLN A 363 11.80 29.03 -0.94
CA GLN A 363 11.31 29.68 0.28
C GLN A 363 12.26 29.47 1.47
N LYS A 364 12.88 28.27 1.57
CA LYS A 364 13.91 28.02 2.59
C LYS A 364 15.17 28.87 2.39
N HIS A 365 15.47 29.26 1.15
CA HIS A 365 16.62 30.08 0.83
C HIS A 365 16.37 31.57 1.10
N ASP A 366 15.22 32.11 0.66
CA ASP A 366 14.93 33.54 0.79
C ASP A 366 14.20 33.93 2.09
N GLY A 367 13.56 32.96 2.77
CA GLY A 367 12.86 33.17 4.03
C GLY A 367 11.61 34.04 3.94
N LYS A 368 11.11 34.35 2.73
CA LYS A 368 9.97 35.26 2.55
C LYS A 368 8.66 34.62 3.02
N ASP A 369 7.75 35.46 3.48
CA ASP A 369 6.40 35.07 3.88
C ASP A 369 5.40 36.16 3.45
N GLU A 370 4.63 35.85 2.42
CA GLU A 370 3.64 36.74 1.81
C GLU A 370 2.36 35.94 1.55
N ILE A 371 1.23 36.64 1.40
CA ILE A 371 -0.05 36.03 1.03
C ILE A 371 -0.27 36.27 -0.45
N ILE A 372 -0.18 35.20 -1.25
CA ILE A 372 -0.30 35.26 -2.71
C ILE A 372 -1.59 34.55 -3.12
N LYS A 373 -2.51 35.26 -3.76
CA LYS A 373 -3.85 34.75 -4.12
C LYS A 373 -4.57 34.04 -2.96
N ASN A 374 -4.59 34.66 -1.78
CA ASN A 374 -5.15 34.11 -0.54
C ASN A 374 -4.41 32.86 0.02
N VAL A 375 -3.25 32.50 -0.54
CA VAL A 375 -2.42 31.41 -0.04
C VAL A 375 -1.28 31.97 0.82
N PRO A 376 -1.29 31.74 2.15
CA PRO A 376 -0.17 32.11 3.00
C PRO A 376 1.04 31.22 2.70
N LEU A 377 2.10 31.82 2.15
CA LEU A 377 3.27 31.11 1.66
C LEU A 377 3.92 30.23 2.74
N LYS A 378 4.06 30.73 3.97
CA LYS A 378 4.64 29.94 5.07
C LYS A 378 3.87 28.66 5.36
N LYS A 379 2.53 28.73 5.47
CA LYS A 379 1.69 27.55 5.71
C LYS A 379 1.70 26.60 4.51
N MET A 380 1.75 27.12 3.29
CA MET A 380 1.87 26.31 2.08
C MET A 380 3.14 25.45 2.10
N VAL A 381 4.30 26.06 2.35
CA VAL A 381 5.58 25.32 2.37
C VAL A 381 5.70 24.37 3.55
N GLU A 382 5.08 24.67 4.69
CA GLU A 382 4.97 23.75 5.82
C GLU A 382 4.16 22.50 5.45
N ARG A 383 3.01 22.66 4.80
CA ARG A 383 2.22 21.53 4.26
C ARG A 383 2.99 20.74 3.22
N ILE A 384 3.66 21.41 2.27
CA ILE A 384 4.52 20.76 1.28
C ILE A 384 5.57 19.88 1.98
N ARG A 385 6.21 20.38 3.04
CA ARG A 385 7.21 19.59 3.76
C ARG A 385 6.61 18.34 4.41
N LYS A 386 5.37 18.39 4.90
CA LYS A 386 4.68 17.20 5.46
C LYS A 386 4.43 16.16 4.38
N PHE A 387 3.88 16.56 3.23
CA PHE A 387 3.65 15.63 2.12
C PHE A 387 4.95 15.13 1.49
N GLN A 388 6.01 15.94 1.48
CA GLN A 388 7.33 15.49 1.04
C GLN A 388 7.83 14.32 1.89
N ILE A 389 7.75 14.43 3.23
CA ILE A 389 8.15 13.35 4.14
C ILE A 389 7.29 12.10 3.91
N LEU A 390 5.97 12.27 3.77
CA LEU A 390 5.05 11.16 3.49
C LEU A 390 5.36 10.47 2.16
N ASN A 391 5.56 11.22 1.09
CA ASN A 391 5.90 10.68 -0.22
C ASN A 391 7.25 9.94 -0.18
N ASP A 392 8.27 10.51 0.46
CA ASP A 392 9.59 9.90 0.56
C ASP A 392 9.53 8.57 1.32
N GLU A 393 8.72 8.49 2.40
CA GLU A 393 8.47 7.25 3.13
C GLU A 393 7.79 6.19 2.24
N ILE A 394 6.68 6.56 1.59
CA ILE A 394 5.92 5.64 0.73
C ILE A 394 6.77 5.15 -0.44
N ILE A 395 7.45 6.05 -1.16
CA ILE A 395 8.32 5.72 -2.29
C ILE A 395 9.44 4.77 -1.83
N THR A 396 10.05 5.02 -0.68
CA THR A 396 11.10 4.16 -0.13
C THR A 396 10.58 2.77 0.20
N ILE A 397 9.38 2.66 0.79
CA ILE A 397 8.75 1.37 1.09
C ILE A 397 8.47 0.61 -0.21
N LEU A 398 7.87 1.26 -1.20
CA LEU A 398 7.55 0.64 -2.49
C LEU A 398 8.81 0.17 -3.23
N ASP A 399 9.86 1.01 -3.30
CA ASP A 399 11.14 0.65 -3.92
C ASP A 399 11.82 -0.50 -3.16
N LYS A 400 11.66 -0.60 -1.83
CA LYS A 400 12.21 -1.71 -1.04
C LYS A 400 11.55 -3.04 -1.39
N TYR A 401 10.23 -3.08 -1.52
CA TYR A 401 9.50 -4.29 -1.91
C TYR A 401 9.64 -4.63 -3.39
N LEU A 402 9.93 -3.67 -4.25
CA LEU A 402 10.14 -3.95 -5.67
C LEU A 402 11.53 -4.52 -5.97
N LYS A 403 12.48 -4.38 -5.05
CA LYS A 403 13.87 -4.88 -5.16
C LYS A 403 14.11 -6.20 -4.43
N SER A 404 13.18 -6.68 -3.62
CA SER A 404 13.37 -7.90 -2.82
C SER A 404 13.47 -9.19 -3.63
N GLY A 405 12.97 -9.21 -4.87
CA GLY A 405 13.07 -10.35 -5.79
C GLY A 405 14.24 -10.31 -6.79
N ASP A 406 15.05 -9.25 -6.82
CA ASP A 406 16.30 -9.19 -7.60
C ASP A 406 17.41 -9.97 -6.89
N GLY A 407 17.21 -11.29 -6.74
CA GLY A 407 18.26 -12.20 -6.27
C GLY A 407 19.28 -12.44 -7.38
N GLU A 408 20.53 -11.97 -7.19
CA GLU A 408 21.84 -12.34 -7.82
C GLU A 408 21.92 -12.72 -9.33
N SER A 409 20.83 -12.64 -10.09
CA SER A 409 20.66 -13.26 -11.41
C SER A 409 19.94 -12.37 -12.42
N THR A 410 19.72 -11.09 -12.11
CA THR A 410 19.42 -10.09 -13.12
C THR A 410 20.72 -9.78 -13.88
N PRO A 411 20.82 -10.06 -15.19
CA PRO A 411 21.97 -9.65 -15.98
C PRO A 411 22.07 -8.13 -15.86
N VAL A 412 23.30 -7.61 -15.62
CA VAL A 412 23.61 -6.18 -15.46
C VAL A 412 22.64 -5.35 -16.29
N GLU A 413 21.69 -4.68 -15.63
CA GLU A 413 20.63 -3.94 -16.34
C GLU A 413 21.30 -3.05 -17.39
N HIS A 414 20.91 -3.23 -18.65
CA HIS A 414 21.52 -2.51 -19.76
C HIS A 414 21.21 -1.02 -19.63
N VAL A 415 22.14 -0.26 -19.04
CA VAL A 415 22.03 1.19 -18.93
C VAL A 415 22.27 1.79 -20.31
N ARG A 416 21.37 2.67 -20.74
CA ARG A 416 21.51 3.38 -22.01
C ARG A 416 22.79 4.24 -22.01
N CYS A 417 23.74 3.92 -22.89
CA CYS A 417 24.97 4.68 -23.09
C CYS A 417 24.77 5.83 -24.09
N PHE A 418 25.56 6.89 -23.94
CA PHE A 418 25.65 8.00 -24.89
C PHE A 418 26.98 7.96 -25.60
N GLN A 419 26.97 8.21 -26.92
CA GLN A 419 28.20 8.26 -27.70
C GLN A 419 28.97 9.55 -27.40
N PRO A 420 30.31 9.48 -27.25
CA PRO A 420 31.13 10.69 -27.16
C PRO A 420 31.06 11.48 -28.49
N PRO A 421 31.39 12.78 -28.48
CA PRO A 421 31.45 13.56 -29.71
C PRO A 421 32.44 12.92 -30.70
N ILE A 422 31.92 12.51 -31.86
CA ILE A 422 32.72 11.94 -32.95
C ILE A 422 33.32 13.08 -33.77
N HIS A 423 34.64 13.04 -33.96
CA HIS A 423 35.34 13.99 -34.81
C HIS A 423 34.95 13.74 -36.28
N GLN A 424 34.67 14.82 -37.02
CA GLN A 424 34.15 14.76 -38.40
C GLN A 424 35.02 13.94 -39.35
N SER A 425 36.34 13.89 -39.12
CA SER A 425 37.27 13.09 -39.92
C SER A 425 37.00 11.58 -39.89
N LEU A 426 36.36 11.08 -38.83
CA LEU A 426 36.03 9.66 -38.64
C LEU A 426 34.57 9.36 -39.00
N ALA A 427 33.72 10.39 -39.15
CA ALA A 427 32.29 10.23 -39.45
C ALA A 427 31.99 10.03 -40.94
N SER A 428 32.93 10.40 -41.82
CA SER A 428 32.82 10.30 -43.28
C SER A 428 33.68 9.19 -43.90
N SER A 429 34.20 8.27 -43.08
CA SER A 429 34.95 7.07 -43.52
C SER A 429 34.05 5.84 -43.61
#